data_AF-A0A350XVE3-F1
#
_entry.id   AF-A0A350XVE3-F1
#
_cell.length_a   1.000
_cell.length_b   1.000
_cell.length_c   1.000
_cell.angle_alpha   90.00
_cell.angle_beta   90.00
_cell.angle_gamma   90.00
#
_symmetry.space_group_name_H-M   'P 1'
#
loop_
_entity.id
_entity.type
_entity.pdbx_description
1 polymer ?
#
loop_
_entity_poly.entity_id
_entity_poly.type
_entity_poly.pdbx_seq_one_letter_code
_entity_poly.pdbx_strand_id
1 'polypeptide(L)'
;MSILDLEVIKKFALTCNDGYEQGWHEGNGGNLSYRMTAEEVESCKPYFTYDRPWVNLGVQADNLKNEYFMVTGTGKFFQNVKRDPAANMCILEINDAGDSYRIVWGLVNGGGPTSEFPTHFMNHSVRVAATDGACRVIYHAHPVNIIALTFILPLTSEAFSRVLWESMTECPIVFPNGVGVVEWMI
;
A
#
# COMPACT_ATOMS: atom_id res chain seq x y z
N MET A 1 -6.46 1.51 -26.66
CA MET A 1 -5.80 2.01 -25.44
C MET A 1 -6.20 1.06 -24.32
N SER A 2 -5.24 0.59 -23.55
CA SER A 2 -5.44 -0.29 -22.40
C SER A 2 -5.37 0.53 -21.12
N ILE A 3 -5.98 0.04 -20.03
CA ILE A 3 -5.76 0.62 -18.69
C ILE A 3 -4.27 0.66 -18.33
N LEU A 4 -3.46 -0.28 -18.86
CA LEU A 4 -2.02 -0.33 -18.65
C LEU A 4 -1.27 0.87 -19.25
N ASP A 5 -1.89 1.58 -20.20
CA ASP A 5 -1.32 2.79 -20.79
C ASP A 5 -1.52 4.03 -19.90
N LEU A 6 -2.37 3.95 -18.87
CA LEU A 6 -2.64 5.05 -17.95
C LEU A 6 -1.45 5.30 -17.01
N GLU A 7 -1.13 6.56 -16.79
CA GLU A 7 0.03 6.97 -15.98
C GLU A 7 -0.06 6.50 -14.53
N VAL A 8 -1.26 6.43 -13.93
CA VAL A 8 -1.43 5.93 -12.57
C VAL A 8 -1.02 4.46 -12.44
N ILE A 9 -1.34 3.61 -13.43
CA ILE A 9 -0.95 2.20 -13.45
C ILE A 9 0.56 2.07 -13.60
N LYS A 10 1.17 2.83 -14.52
CA LYS A 10 2.62 2.82 -14.74
C LYS A 10 3.39 3.26 -13.50
N LYS A 11 2.94 4.34 -12.83
CA LYS A 11 3.57 4.86 -11.61
C LYS A 11 3.51 3.85 -10.47
N PHE A 12 2.36 3.23 -10.24
CA PHE A 12 2.23 2.20 -9.21
C PHE A 12 3.17 1.02 -9.49
N ALA A 13 3.20 0.54 -10.73
CA ALA A 13 4.07 -0.55 -11.14
C ALA A 13 5.57 -0.19 -11.05
N LEU A 14 5.92 1.07 -11.36
CA LEU A 14 7.27 1.61 -11.21
C LEU A 14 7.68 1.66 -9.74
N THR A 15 6.84 2.18 -8.84
CA THR A 15 7.13 2.21 -7.40
C THR A 15 7.40 0.82 -6.83
N CYS A 16 6.64 -0.20 -7.26
CA CYS A 16 6.94 -1.59 -6.88
C CYS A 16 8.32 -2.05 -7.39
N ASN A 17 8.68 -1.71 -8.63
CA ASN A 17 9.98 -2.07 -9.19
C ASN A 17 11.13 -1.36 -8.47
N ASP A 18 10.97 -0.06 -8.18
CA ASP A 18 12.01 0.74 -7.54
C ASP A 18 12.34 0.18 -6.16
N GLY A 19 11.34 -0.18 -5.35
CA GLY A 19 11.58 -0.84 -4.06
C GLY A 19 12.29 -2.19 -4.21
N TYR A 20 11.94 -2.99 -5.22
CA TYR A 20 12.62 -4.25 -5.49
C TYR A 20 14.10 -4.02 -5.88
N GLU A 21 14.39 -3.03 -6.72
CA GLU A 21 15.75 -2.66 -7.12
C GLU A 21 16.60 -2.16 -5.95
N GLN A 22 15.97 -1.57 -4.91
CA GLN A 22 16.63 -1.23 -3.65
C GLN A 22 16.92 -2.46 -2.75
N GLY A 23 16.45 -3.65 -3.13
CA GLY A 23 16.60 -4.88 -2.36
C GLY A 23 15.69 -4.96 -1.14
N TRP A 24 14.57 -4.22 -1.11
CA TRP A 24 13.66 -4.18 0.04
C TRP A 24 12.54 -5.24 0.01
N HIS A 25 12.49 -6.07 -1.05
CA HIS A 25 11.38 -6.99 -1.30
C HIS A 25 11.89 -8.35 -1.81
N GLU A 26 12.32 -9.20 -0.90
CA GLU A 26 12.61 -10.60 -1.17
C GLU A 26 11.32 -11.42 -1.30
N GLY A 27 11.26 -12.33 -2.28
CA GLY A 27 10.08 -13.17 -2.50
C GLY A 27 8.78 -12.35 -2.64
N ASN A 28 7.81 -12.63 -1.76
CA ASN A 28 6.55 -11.89 -1.64
C ASN A 28 6.53 -10.90 -0.46
N GLY A 29 7.69 -10.55 0.09
CA GLY A 29 7.83 -9.61 1.21
C GLY A 29 7.50 -8.17 0.80
N GLY A 30 6.72 -7.49 1.63
CA GLY A 30 6.22 -6.14 1.36
C GLY A 30 4.95 -6.09 0.50
N ASN A 31 4.25 -4.97 0.59
CA ASN A 31 2.99 -4.73 -0.10
C ASN A 31 2.71 -3.22 -0.20
N LEU A 32 1.94 -2.83 -1.22
CA LEU A 32 1.65 -1.44 -1.53
C LEU A 32 0.15 -1.27 -1.73
N SER A 33 -0.38 -0.20 -1.15
CA SER A 33 -1.75 0.26 -1.42
C SER A 33 -1.78 1.77 -1.65
N TYR A 34 -2.55 2.18 -2.64
CA TYR A 34 -2.73 3.58 -3.02
C TYR A 34 -4.22 3.92 -3.12
N ARG A 35 -4.67 4.92 -2.36
CA ARG A 35 -6.03 5.48 -2.42
C ARG A 35 -6.14 6.45 -3.58
N MET A 36 -6.85 6.03 -4.63
CA MET A 36 -6.92 6.72 -5.91
C MET A 36 -7.62 8.07 -5.77
N THR A 37 -7.27 9.03 -6.63
CA THR A 37 -8.03 10.27 -6.79
C THR A 37 -9.27 10.03 -7.64
N ALA A 38 -10.28 10.89 -7.52
CA ALA A 38 -11.49 10.79 -8.33
C ALA A 38 -11.19 10.80 -9.84
N GLU A 39 -10.24 11.64 -10.29
CA GLU A 39 -9.83 11.72 -11.70
C GLU A 39 -9.19 10.40 -12.19
N GLU A 40 -8.30 9.81 -11.39
CA GLU A 40 -7.70 8.52 -11.73
C GLU A 40 -8.75 7.41 -11.79
N VAL A 41 -9.72 7.41 -10.87
CA VAL A 41 -10.84 6.48 -10.90
C VAL A 41 -11.67 6.64 -12.17
N GLU A 42 -12.07 7.87 -12.52
CA GLU A 42 -12.81 8.13 -13.76
C GLU A 42 -12.05 7.64 -15.00
N SER A 43 -10.74 7.81 -15.04
CA SER A 43 -9.91 7.32 -16.15
C SER A 43 -9.85 5.79 -16.24
N CYS A 44 -9.98 5.10 -15.11
CA CYS A 44 -9.93 3.63 -15.03
C CYS A 44 -11.30 2.97 -15.18
N LYS A 45 -12.40 3.68 -14.85
CA LYS A 45 -13.78 3.15 -14.87
C LYS A 45 -14.19 2.41 -16.14
N PRO A 46 -13.82 2.85 -17.36
CA PRO A 46 -14.16 2.11 -18.59
C PRO A 46 -13.62 0.67 -18.65
N TYR A 47 -12.64 0.34 -17.81
CA TYR A 47 -11.98 -0.97 -17.77
C TYR A 47 -12.42 -1.83 -16.57
N PHE A 48 -13.33 -1.32 -15.73
CA PHE A 48 -13.79 -2.02 -14.54
C PHE A 48 -14.81 -3.12 -14.86
N THR A 49 -14.74 -4.22 -14.12
CA THR A 49 -15.75 -5.27 -14.11
C THR A 49 -16.34 -5.40 -12.70
N TYR A 50 -17.64 -5.66 -12.61
CA TYR A 50 -18.38 -5.65 -11.34
C TYR A 50 -19.01 -7.01 -11.01
N ASP A 51 -18.52 -8.05 -11.67
CA ASP A 51 -18.96 -9.44 -11.54
C ASP A 51 -18.38 -10.15 -10.30
N ARG A 52 -17.28 -9.63 -9.75
CA ARG A 52 -16.64 -10.19 -8.55
C ARG A 52 -17.45 -9.82 -7.29
N PRO A 53 -17.61 -10.76 -6.34
CA PRO A 53 -18.42 -10.54 -5.15
C PRO A 53 -17.77 -9.54 -4.19
N TRP A 54 -18.60 -8.97 -3.31
CA TRP A 54 -18.13 -8.27 -2.13
C TRP A 54 -17.49 -9.25 -1.14
N VAL A 55 -16.36 -8.83 -0.56
CA VAL A 55 -15.61 -9.55 0.46
C VAL A 55 -15.51 -8.66 1.69
N ASN A 56 -15.99 -9.16 2.83
CA ASN A 56 -15.93 -8.45 4.10
C ASN A 56 -14.47 -8.32 4.58
N LEU A 57 -14.08 -7.13 5.03
CA LEU A 57 -12.73 -6.82 5.50
C LEU A 57 -12.45 -7.26 6.94
N GLY A 58 -13.50 -7.55 7.72
CA GLY A 58 -13.42 -7.73 9.18
C GLY A 58 -13.20 -6.44 9.96
N VAL A 59 -13.12 -5.30 9.27
CA VAL A 59 -12.94 -3.95 9.81
C VAL A 59 -13.84 -2.97 9.04
N GLN A 60 -14.15 -1.82 9.62
CA GLN A 60 -14.97 -0.79 9.00
C GLN A 60 -14.30 0.59 9.12
N ALA A 61 -14.39 1.40 8.06
CA ALA A 61 -13.96 2.79 8.07
C ALA A 61 -14.96 3.69 7.33
N ASP A 62 -15.72 4.49 8.09
CA ASP A 62 -16.75 5.37 7.53
C ASP A 62 -16.18 6.44 6.60
N ASN A 63 -14.96 6.91 6.86
CA ASN A 63 -14.27 7.92 6.07
C ASN A 63 -13.67 7.39 4.76
N LEU A 64 -13.81 6.09 4.46
CA LEU A 64 -13.30 5.45 3.24
C LEU A 64 -14.40 4.78 2.39
N LYS A 65 -15.67 5.06 2.68
CA LYS A 65 -16.81 4.56 1.90
C LYS A 65 -16.71 5.00 0.44
N ASN A 66 -17.03 4.10 -0.48
CA ASN A 66 -17.01 4.35 -1.94
C ASN A 66 -15.64 4.76 -2.51
N GLU A 67 -14.56 4.66 -1.73
CA GLU A 67 -13.20 4.92 -2.21
C GLU A 67 -12.68 3.75 -3.04
N TYR A 68 -11.66 4.04 -3.85
CA TYR A 68 -10.99 3.05 -4.70
C TYR A 68 -9.51 2.95 -4.36
N PHE A 69 -8.99 1.72 -4.37
CA PHE A 69 -7.61 1.45 -3.99
C PHE A 69 -6.90 0.61 -5.05
N MET A 70 -5.71 1.03 -5.45
CA MET A 70 -4.76 0.14 -6.14
C MET A 70 -3.96 -0.63 -5.09
N VAL A 71 -3.88 -1.96 -5.22
CA VAL A 71 -3.27 -2.83 -4.21
C VAL A 71 -2.50 -3.97 -4.87
N THR A 72 -1.32 -4.29 -4.34
CA THR A 72 -0.57 -5.50 -4.72
C THR A 72 -1.32 -6.77 -4.27
N GLY A 73 -1.26 -7.84 -5.07
CA GLY A 73 -1.94 -9.10 -4.76
C GLY A 73 -1.26 -9.91 -3.66
N THR A 74 -2.01 -10.79 -3.00
CA THR A 74 -1.45 -11.75 -2.04
C THR A 74 -0.49 -12.73 -2.71
N GLY A 75 0.66 -12.97 -2.05
CA GLY A 75 1.73 -13.85 -2.56
C GLY A 75 2.39 -13.37 -3.85
N LYS A 76 2.13 -12.14 -4.31
CA LYS A 76 2.74 -11.56 -5.53
C LYS A 76 4.07 -10.90 -5.21
N PHE A 77 4.94 -10.87 -6.21
CA PHE A 77 6.33 -10.43 -6.07
C PHE A 77 6.46 -9.04 -6.67
N PHE A 78 7.11 -8.09 -5.98
CA PHE A 78 7.24 -6.71 -6.45
C PHE A 78 7.90 -6.61 -7.82
N GLN A 79 8.95 -7.39 -8.06
CA GLN A 79 9.65 -7.48 -9.36
C GLN A 79 8.74 -7.85 -10.55
N ASN A 80 7.61 -8.52 -10.30
CA ASN A 80 6.71 -8.97 -11.34
C ASN A 80 5.64 -7.93 -11.68
N VAL A 81 5.39 -6.95 -10.80
CA VAL A 81 4.32 -5.96 -11.00
C VAL A 81 4.57 -5.13 -12.26
N LYS A 82 5.80 -4.68 -12.51
CA LYS A 82 6.15 -3.93 -13.74
C LYS A 82 6.07 -4.75 -15.01
N ARG A 83 6.30 -6.07 -14.91
CA ARG A 83 6.30 -6.99 -16.06
C ARG A 83 4.88 -7.41 -16.45
N ASP A 84 4.04 -7.65 -15.45
CA ASP A 84 2.64 -8.05 -15.64
C ASP A 84 1.76 -7.46 -14.52
N PRO A 85 1.36 -6.18 -14.64
CA PRO A 85 0.52 -5.54 -13.62
C PRO A 85 -0.81 -6.27 -13.43
N ALA A 86 -1.44 -6.71 -14.51
CA ALA A 86 -2.75 -7.34 -14.49
C ALA A 86 -2.77 -8.65 -13.69
N ALA A 87 -1.66 -9.39 -13.60
CA ALA A 87 -1.57 -10.61 -12.79
C ALA A 87 -1.11 -10.38 -11.34
N ASN A 88 -0.53 -9.22 -11.02
CA ASN A 88 0.18 -8.98 -9.75
C ASN A 88 -0.42 -7.88 -8.87
N MET A 89 -1.32 -7.06 -9.39
CA MET A 89 -2.04 -6.04 -8.64
C MET A 89 -3.52 -5.99 -9.02
N CYS A 90 -4.30 -5.25 -8.25
CA CYS A 90 -5.73 -5.02 -8.46
C CYS A 90 -6.14 -3.59 -8.18
N ILE A 91 -7.33 -3.22 -8.66
CA ILE A 91 -8.09 -2.08 -8.18
C ILE A 91 -9.29 -2.61 -7.40
N LEU A 92 -9.48 -2.09 -6.20
CA LEU A 92 -10.57 -2.41 -5.30
C LEU A 92 -11.55 -1.24 -5.24
N GLU A 93 -12.83 -1.53 -5.12
CA GLU A 93 -13.87 -0.59 -4.72
C GLU A 93 -14.33 -0.95 -3.30
N ILE A 94 -14.53 0.05 -2.46
CA ILE A 94 -15.11 -0.10 -1.11
C ILE A 94 -16.62 0.19 -1.17
N ASN A 95 -17.42 -0.61 -0.47
CA ASN A 95 -18.87 -0.42 -0.44
C ASN A 95 -19.29 0.85 0.33
N ASP A 96 -20.59 1.11 0.29
CA ASP A 96 -21.25 2.22 0.98
C ASP A 96 -21.31 2.04 2.50
N ALA A 97 -21.22 0.81 3.01
CA ALA A 97 -21.08 0.52 4.43
C ALA A 97 -19.65 0.77 4.96
N GLY A 98 -18.63 0.72 4.08
CA GLY A 98 -17.23 0.94 4.44
C GLY A 98 -16.57 -0.28 5.12
N ASP A 99 -17.11 -1.48 4.92
CA ASP A 99 -16.71 -2.71 5.60
C ASP A 99 -16.33 -3.86 4.65
N SER A 100 -16.50 -3.66 3.34
CA SER A 100 -16.29 -4.69 2.33
C SER A 100 -15.67 -4.09 1.07
N TYR A 101 -14.88 -4.90 0.37
CA TYR A 101 -14.31 -4.54 -0.92
C TYR A 101 -14.78 -5.49 -2.02
N ARG A 102 -14.74 -5.05 -3.28
CA ARG A 102 -14.72 -5.95 -4.44
C ARG A 102 -13.58 -5.57 -5.36
N ILE A 103 -13.03 -6.56 -6.05
CA ILE A 103 -12.00 -6.29 -7.07
C ILE A 103 -12.72 -5.87 -8.34
N VAL A 104 -12.42 -4.68 -8.84
CA VAL A 104 -12.99 -4.13 -10.08
C VAL A 104 -12.04 -4.22 -11.26
N TRP A 105 -10.75 -4.47 -11.03
CA TRP A 105 -9.77 -4.73 -12.08
C TRP A 105 -8.56 -5.51 -11.54
N GLY A 106 -7.87 -6.25 -12.42
CA GLY A 106 -6.60 -6.92 -12.11
C GLY A 106 -6.77 -8.29 -11.44
N LEU A 107 -5.65 -8.86 -11.00
CA LEU A 107 -5.53 -10.26 -10.58
C LEU A 107 -6.23 -11.22 -11.55
N VAL A 108 -5.86 -11.13 -12.83
CA VAL A 108 -6.52 -11.88 -13.93
C VAL A 108 -6.42 -13.39 -13.79
N ASN A 109 -5.42 -13.89 -13.06
CA ASN A 109 -5.21 -15.31 -12.78
C ASN A 109 -5.84 -15.74 -11.43
N GLY A 110 -6.73 -14.92 -10.87
CA GLY A 110 -7.34 -15.15 -9.56
C GLY A 110 -6.47 -14.72 -8.38
N GLY A 111 -6.97 -15.03 -7.17
CA GLY A 111 -6.40 -14.56 -5.90
C GLY A 111 -7.09 -13.29 -5.38
N GLY A 112 -6.52 -12.70 -4.33
CA GLY A 112 -7.02 -11.49 -3.68
C GLY A 112 -5.94 -10.41 -3.55
N PRO A 113 -6.29 -9.22 -3.03
CA PRO A 113 -5.30 -8.24 -2.58
C PRO A 113 -4.39 -8.85 -1.51
N THR A 114 -3.31 -8.15 -1.14
CA THR A 114 -2.44 -8.55 -0.02
C THR A 114 -3.28 -8.96 1.21
N SER A 115 -2.83 -10.00 1.93
CA SER A 115 -3.46 -10.45 3.17
C SER A 115 -3.51 -9.35 4.24
N GLU A 116 -2.63 -8.37 4.14
CA GLU A 116 -2.55 -7.21 5.04
C GLU A 116 -3.44 -6.04 4.59
N PHE A 117 -4.30 -6.21 3.59
CA PHE A 117 -5.15 -5.12 3.11
C PHE A 117 -6.07 -4.54 4.21
N PRO A 118 -6.66 -5.32 5.14
CA PRO A 118 -7.39 -4.75 6.28
C PRO A 118 -6.53 -3.80 7.13
N THR A 119 -5.26 -4.14 7.39
CA THR A 119 -4.31 -3.28 8.10
C THR A 119 -3.99 -2.02 7.30
N HIS A 120 -3.78 -2.15 5.99
CA HIS A 120 -3.58 -1.01 5.09
C HIS A 120 -4.79 -0.07 5.09
N PHE A 121 -6.00 -0.63 5.01
CA PHE A 121 -7.25 0.10 5.00
C PHE A 121 -7.44 0.91 6.28
N MET A 122 -7.18 0.31 7.44
CA MET A 122 -7.24 1.03 8.72
C MET A 122 -6.15 2.10 8.84
N ASN A 123 -4.93 1.84 8.35
CA ASN A 123 -3.88 2.85 8.28
C ASN A 123 -4.31 4.02 7.39
N HIS A 124 -4.88 3.76 6.21
CA HIS A 124 -5.46 4.82 5.36
C HIS A 124 -6.51 5.63 6.11
N SER A 125 -7.41 4.99 6.87
CA SER A 125 -8.46 5.68 7.63
C SER A 125 -7.86 6.66 8.64
N VAL A 126 -6.86 6.21 9.42
CA VAL A 126 -6.13 7.06 10.37
C VAL A 126 -5.37 8.18 9.66
N ARG A 127 -4.70 7.88 8.54
CA ARG A 127 -3.92 8.87 7.79
C ARG A 127 -4.80 9.91 7.11
N VAL A 128 -5.96 9.53 6.57
CA VAL A 128 -6.94 10.48 6.02
C VAL A 128 -7.38 11.46 7.09
N ALA A 129 -7.77 10.97 8.28
CA ALA A 129 -8.16 11.84 9.39
C ALA A 129 -7.02 12.75 9.86
N ALA A 130 -5.79 12.22 9.94
CA ALA A 130 -4.62 12.97 10.44
C ALA A 130 -4.06 14.00 9.44
N THR A 131 -4.39 13.89 8.16
CA THR A 131 -3.77 14.70 7.09
C THR A 131 -4.78 15.39 6.17
N ASP A 132 -6.04 15.44 6.58
CA ASP A 132 -7.15 15.98 5.78
C ASP A 132 -7.16 15.39 4.36
N GLY A 133 -6.98 14.07 4.28
CA GLY A 133 -6.97 13.32 3.03
C GLY A 133 -5.74 13.53 2.13
N ALA A 134 -4.69 14.23 2.57
CA ALA A 134 -3.48 14.42 1.78
C ALA A 134 -2.68 13.13 1.60
N CYS A 135 -2.57 12.30 2.65
CA CYS A 135 -1.93 10.99 2.54
C CYS A 135 -2.81 10.01 1.74
N ARG A 136 -2.19 9.33 0.77
CA ARG A 136 -2.84 8.37 -0.14
C ARG A 136 -2.08 7.06 -0.33
N VAL A 137 -0.88 6.92 0.23
CA VAL A 137 -0.02 5.74 0.04
C VAL A 137 0.27 5.11 1.40
N ILE A 138 0.14 3.79 1.46
CA ILE A 138 0.71 2.97 2.53
C ILE A 138 1.62 1.93 1.85
N TYR A 139 2.89 1.92 2.26
CA TYR A 139 3.97 1.14 1.67
C TYR A 139 4.66 0.35 2.77
N HIS A 140 4.57 -0.98 2.71
CA HIS A 140 5.26 -1.89 3.61
C HIS A 140 6.41 -2.56 2.86
N ALA A 141 7.59 -2.58 3.48
CA ALA A 141 8.82 -3.09 2.88
C ALA A 141 9.76 -3.65 3.94
N HIS A 142 10.81 -4.33 3.50
CA HIS A 142 11.85 -4.92 4.34
C HIS A 142 13.23 -4.28 4.11
N PRO A 143 13.45 -2.98 4.44
CA PRO A 143 14.76 -2.37 4.29
C PRO A 143 15.79 -3.02 5.23
N VAL A 144 16.82 -3.62 4.64
CA VAL A 144 17.84 -4.43 5.36
C VAL A 144 18.46 -3.67 6.54
N ASN A 145 18.81 -2.40 6.35
CA ASN A 145 19.45 -1.59 7.40
C ASN A 145 18.49 -1.28 8.55
N ILE A 146 17.21 -1.03 8.27
CA ILE A 146 16.21 -0.78 9.32
C ILE A 146 15.97 -2.06 10.11
N ILE A 147 15.86 -3.21 9.44
CA ILE A 147 15.74 -4.52 10.09
C ILE A 147 16.97 -4.79 10.97
N ALA A 148 18.19 -4.54 10.48
CA ALA A 148 19.40 -4.75 11.29
C ALA A 148 19.40 -3.89 12.57
N LEU A 149 18.91 -2.65 12.50
CA LEU A 149 18.82 -1.77 13.68
C LEU A 149 17.87 -2.30 14.76
N THR A 150 16.85 -3.12 14.42
CA THR A 150 15.93 -3.71 15.42
C THR A 150 16.59 -4.74 16.33
N PHE A 151 17.75 -5.28 15.94
CA PHE A 151 18.54 -6.18 16.78
C PHE A 151 19.53 -5.46 17.70
N ILE A 152 19.77 -4.16 17.48
CA ILE A 152 20.85 -3.40 18.11
C ILE A 152 20.31 -2.28 18.99
N LEU A 153 19.26 -1.59 18.53
CA LEU A 153 18.66 -0.49 19.26
C LEU A 153 17.54 -0.98 20.20
N PRO A 154 17.29 -0.28 21.32
CA PRO A 154 16.05 -0.45 22.06
C PRO A 154 14.85 -0.26 21.14
N LEU A 155 13.89 -1.19 21.17
CA LEU A 155 12.65 -1.15 20.37
C LEU A 155 11.68 -0.08 20.88
N THR A 156 12.10 1.17 20.80
CA THR A 156 11.35 2.35 21.23
C THR A 156 11.38 3.40 20.13
N SER A 157 10.26 4.11 19.96
CA SER A 157 10.15 5.19 18.97
C SER A 157 11.21 6.28 19.17
N GLU A 158 11.55 6.61 20.42
CA GLU A 158 12.59 7.61 20.74
C GLU A 158 13.97 7.18 20.23
N ALA A 159 14.41 5.96 20.56
CA ALA A 159 15.74 5.48 20.17
C ALA A 159 15.89 5.41 18.64
N PHE A 160 14.88 4.89 17.94
CA PHE A 160 14.88 4.81 16.48
C PHE A 160 14.85 6.19 15.83
N SER A 161 13.95 7.06 16.28
CA SER A 161 13.83 8.42 15.71
C SER A 161 15.13 9.20 15.85
N ARG A 162 15.73 9.15 17.05
CA ARG A 162 16.97 9.88 17.33
C ARG A 162 18.13 9.39 16.47
N VAL A 163 18.37 8.07 16.41
CA VAL A 163 19.47 7.52 15.61
C VAL A 163 19.30 7.85 14.13
N LEU A 164 18.07 7.76 13.59
CA LEU A 164 17.80 8.11 12.19
C LEU A 164 17.98 9.61 11.93
N TRP A 165 17.53 10.47 12.85
CA TRP A 165 17.74 11.93 12.74
C TRP A 165 19.22 12.33 12.79
N GLU A 166 20.03 11.66 13.61
CA GLU A 166 21.47 11.91 13.70
C GLU A 166 22.24 11.35 12.50
N SER A 167 21.67 10.37 11.78
CA SER A 167 22.33 9.71 10.64
C SER A 167 22.40 10.57 9.38
N MET A 168 21.40 11.42 9.13
CA MET A 168 21.38 12.35 7.99
C MET A 168 20.64 13.64 8.37
N THR A 169 21.21 14.79 8.02
CA THR A 169 20.68 16.11 8.41
C THR A 169 19.27 16.40 7.91
N GLU A 170 18.83 15.73 6.84
CA GLU A 170 17.48 15.86 6.28
C GLU A 170 16.42 15.07 7.03
N CYS A 171 16.78 14.01 7.74
CA CYS A 171 15.84 13.14 8.46
C CYS A 171 14.87 13.89 9.40
N PRO A 172 15.31 14.81 10.27
CA PRO A 172 14.40 15.58 11.12
C PRO A 172 13.51 16.55 10.35
N ILE A 173 13.82 16.87 9.09
CA ILE A 173 12.98 17.69 8.21
C ILE A 173 11.95 16.82 7.48
N VAL A 174 12.36 15.64 7.01
CA VAL A 174 11.52 14.71 6.24
C VAL A 174 10.48 14.01 7.14
N PHE A 175 10.86 13.61 8.35
CA PHE A 175 9.96 12.97 9.32
C PHE A 175 10.14 13.59 10.73
N PRO A 176 9.68 14.85 10.93
CA PRO A 176 9.86 15.59 12.19
C PRO A 176 9.12 14.99 13.38
N ASN A 177 8.11 14.15 13.14
CA ASN A 177 7.37 13.44 14.19
C ASN A 177 8.01 12.09 14.56
N GLY A 178 9.14 11.74 13.94
CA GLY A 178 9.88 10.52 14.21
C GLY A 178 9.30 9.27 13.55
N VAL A 179 9.77 8.11 14.00
CA VAL A 179 9.36 6.78 13.57
C VAL A 179 8.74 6.04 14.75
N GLY A 180 7.51 5.59 14.59
CA GLY A 180 6.85 4.72 15.56
C GLY A 180 7.41 3.31 15.51
N VAL A 181 7.72 2.73 16.67
CA VAL A 181 8.12 1.32 16.78
C VAL A 181 6.97 0.56 17.43
N VAL A 182 6.54 -0.53 16.78
CA VAL A 182 5.53 -1.46 17.31
C VAL A 182 6.20 -2.70 17.87
N GLU A 183 5.55 -3.35 18.83
CA GLU A 183 6.01 -4.63 19.36
C GLU A 183 6.01 -5.71 18.27
N TRP A 184 6.87 -6.71 18.42
CA TRP A 184 6.85 -7.85 17.52
C TRP A 184 5.57 -8.67 17.72
N MET A 185 4.90 -9.01 16.62
CA MET A 185 3.66 -9.77 16.59
C MET A 185 3.75 -10.88 15.54
N ILE A 186 3.02 -11.99 15.75
CA ILE A 186 2.74 -13.03 14.74
C ILE A 186 1.32 -12.83 14.23
#